data_AF-A0A2X2WB36-F1
#
_entry.id   AF-A0A2X2WB36-F1
#
_cell.length_a   1.000
_cell.length_b   1.000
_cell.length_c   1.000
_cell.angle_alpha   90.00
_cell.angle_beta   90.00
_cell.angle_gamma   90.00
#
_symmetry.space_group_name_H-M   'P 1'
#
loop_
_entity.id
_entity.type
_entity.pdbx_description
1 polymer ?
#
loop_
_entity_poly.entity_id
_entity_poly.type
_entity_poly.pdbx_seq_one_letter_code
_entity_poly.pdbx_strand_id
1 'polypeptide(L)'
;MIELKEPFATQWQGKDPFVEVTKLDGEVFRALETRRTLRFEMMGKGYFLKYHHGTTLKEVLKNLISLRMPVLGADREWLAIHRLQSLNVDTMTGVAFGQKGFNPLQRTSFIITEDLSPAISLEDFCARWSEERPDLTLKRTIITRLAEMVGKMHRGG
;
A
#
# COMPACT_ATOMS: atom_id res chain seq x y z
N MET A 1 0.14 -18.06 0.93
CA MET A 1 1.50 -17.48 0.83
C MET A 1 1.69 -16.53 2.00
N ILE A 2 2.84 -16.58 2.66
CA ILE A 2 3.20 -15.67 3.74
C ILE A 2 4.66 -15.30 3.53
N GLU A 3 4.97 -14.01 3.62
CA GLU A 3 6.33 -13.49 3.64
C GLU A 3 6.44 -12.47 4.77
N LEU A 4 7.35 -12.71 5.71
CA LEU A 4 7.59 -11.84 6.86
C LEU A 4 9.05 -11.43 6.86
N LYS A 5 9.30 -10.12 6.92
CA LYS A 5 10.61 -9.53 7.16
C LYS A 5 10.65 -9.00 8.59
N GLU A 6 11.84 -8.61 9.05
CA GLU A 6 11.96 -7.96 10.35
C GLU A 6 11.18 -6.64 10.39
N PRO A 7 10.60 -6.27 11.55
CA PRO A 7 10.61 -7.01 12.82
C PRO A 7 9.56 -8.13 12.93
N PHE A 8 8.66 -8.26 11.95
CA PHE A 8 7.51 -9.20 12.03
C PHE A 8 7.94 -10.67 12.03
N ALA A 9 9.02 -11.01 11.33
CA ALA A 9 9.57 -12.37 11.32
C ALA A 9 9.90 -12.86 12.74
N THR A 10 10.57 -12.02 13.54
CA THR A 10 10.86 -12.32 14.95
C THR A 10 9.61 -12.19 15.84
N GLN A 11 8.85 -11.10 15.72
CA GLN A 11 7.71 -10.83 16.63
C GLN A 11 6.54 -11.82 16.50
N TRP A 12 6.39 -12.41 15.30
CA TRP A 12 5.33 -13.38 15.01
C TRP A 12 5.85 -14.82 14.89
N GLN A 13 7.07 -15.09 15.35
CA GLN A 13 7.60 -16.44 15.39
C GLN A 13 6.69 -17.37 16.22
N GLY A 14 6.26 -18.47 15.61
CA GLY A 14 5.35 -19.45 16.24
C GLY A 14 3.89 -18.99 16.37
N LYS A 15 3.51 -17.84 15.81
CA LYS A 15 2.13 -17.32 15.82
C LYS A 15 1.51 -17.39 14.43
N ASP A 16 0.18 -17.33 14.33
CA ASP A 16 -0.52 -17.16 13.05
C ASP A 16 -0.53 -15.66 12.66
N PRO A 17 0.17 -15.25 11.58
CA PRO A 17 0.20 -13.85 11.14
C PRO A 17 -1.18 -13.28 10.82
N PHE A 18 -2.14 -14.11 10.38
CA PHE A 18 -3.50 -13.65 10.09
C PHE A 18 -4.30 -13.36 11.36
N VAL A 19 -3.91 -13.94 12.49
CA VAL A 19 -4.49 -13.61 13.79
C VAL A 19 -3.79 -12.38 14.36
N GLU A 20 -2.46 -12.33 14.31
CA GLU A 20 -1.68 -11.20 14.81
C GLU A 20 -2.01 -9.89 14.08
N VAL A 21 -2.17 -9.92 12.76
CA VAL A 21 -2.50 -8.73 11.97
C VAL A 21 -3.84 -8.10 12.37
N THR A 22 -4.80 -8.91 12.82
CA THR A 22 -6.12 -8.41 13.28
C THR A 22 -6.05 -7.74 14.64
N LYS A 23 -5.04 -8.06 15.45
CA LYS A 23 -4.79 -7.46 16.77
C LYS A 23 -4.08 -6.12 16.69
N LEU A 24 -3.50 -5.77 15.53
CA LEU A 24 -2.85 -4.48 15.34
C LEU A 24 -3.88 -3.35 15.47
N ASP A 25 -3.48 -2.33 16.21
CA ASP A 25 -4.27 -1.14 16.48
C ASP A 25 -3.44 0.12 16.28
N GLY A 26 -4.12 1.23 15.99
CA GLY A 26 -3.50 2.50 15.66
C GLY A 26 -4.47 3.43 14.92
N GLU A 27 -3.93 4.43 14.25
CA GLU A 27 -4.73 5.42 13.53
C GLU A 27 -5.40 4.80 12.30
N VAL A 28 -6.72 4.78 12.27
CA VAL A 28 -7.50 4.18 11.18
C VAL A 28 -7.79 5.21 10.09
N PHE A 29 -7.27 4.97 8.89
CA PHE A 29 -7.50 5.81 7.72
C PHE A 29 -8.72 5.35 6.91
N ARG A 30 -9.04 4.05 6.95
CA ARG A 30 -10.21 3.48 6.28
C ARG A 30 -10.66 2.20 6.95
N ALA A 31 -11.95 2.10 7.24
CA ALA A 31 -12.59 0.87 7.72
C ALA A 31 -13.90 0.64 6.97
N LEU A 32 -13.92 -0.41 6.16
CA LEU A 32 -15.09 -0.96 5.48
C LEU A 32 -15.23 -2.42 5.90
N GLU A 33 -16.39 -3.03 5.63
CA GLU A 33 -16.67 -4.43 6.00
C GLU A 33 -15.58 -5.41 5.53
N THR A 34 -15.04 -5.21 4.33
CA THR A 34 -14.06 -6.10 3.69
C THR A 34 -12.63 -5.54 3.70
N ARG A 35 -12.40 -4.32 4.22
CA ARG A 35 -11.10 -3.64 4.11
C ARG A 35 -10.81 -2.75 5.31
N ARG A 36 -9.62 -2.91 5.89
CA ARG A 36 -9.10 -2.05 6.97
C ARG A 36 -7.73 -1.50 6.56
N THR A 37 -7.53 -0.20 6.73
CA THR A 37 -6.24 0.47 6.53
C THR A 37 -5.94 1.34 7.73
N LEU A 38 -4.80 1.09 8.37
CA LEU A 38 -4.38 1.81 9.57
C LEU A 38 -2.86 2.02 9.59
N ARG A 39 -2.45 3.07 10.28
CA ARG A 39 -1.07 3.32 10.68
C ARG A 39 -0.88 2.84 12.12
N PHE A 40 0.20 2.12 12.39
CA PHE A 40 0.55 1.68 13.74
C PHE A 40 2.05 1.82 13.97
N GLU A 41 2.45 1.77 15.22
CA GLU A 41 3.86 1.81 15.60
C GLU A 41 4.27 0.49 16.25
N MET A 42 5.47 0.04 15.93
CA MET A 42 6.05 -1.14 16.55
C MET A 42 7.56 -0.95 16.64
N MET A 43 8.13 -1.22 17.83
CA MET A 43 9.56 -1.03 18.10
C MET A 43 10.05 0.40 17.74
N GLY A 44 9.22 1.42 17.99
CA GLY A 44 9.54 2.83 17.71
C GLY A 44 9.58 3.21 16.23
N LYS A 45 9.10 2.34 15.33
CA LYS A 45 8.95 2.64 13.89
C LYS A 45 7.49 2.60 13.47
N GLY A 46 7.11 3.50 12.56
CA GLY A 46 5.78 3.54 11.96
C GLY A 46 5.63 2.54 10.81
N TYR A 47 4.44 1.98 10.68
CA TYR A 47 4.06 1.06 9.60
C TYR A 47 2.62 1.32 9.16
N PHE A 48 2.31 0.97 7.91
CA PHE A 48 0.95 0.92 7.41
C PHE A 48 0.50 -0.52 7.18
N LEU A 49 -0.64 -0.87 7.73
CA LEU A 49 -1.35 -2.11 7.44
C LEU A 49 -2.47 -1.84 6.44
N LYS A 50 -2.54 -2.66 5.38
CA LYS A 50 -3.72 -2.81 4.52
C LYS A 50 -4.21 -4.25 4.58
N TYR A 51 -5.31 -4.45 5.29
CA TYR A 51 -5.98 -5.74 5.45
C TYR A 51 -7.21 -5.83 4.55
N HIS A 52 -7.40 -6.98 3.90
CA HIS A 52 -8.52 -7.29 3.02
C HIS A 52 -9.12 -8.64 3.40
N HIS A 53 -10.44 -8.70 3.51
CA HIS A 53 -11.19 -9.92 3.77
C HIS A 53 -12.41 -10.01 2.87
N GLY A 54 -12.34 -10.96 1.92
CA GLY A 54 -13.39 -11.20 0.95
C GLY A 54 -13.67 -10.00 0.04
N THR A 55 -14.67 -10.18 -0.82
CA THR A 55 -15.30 -9.11 -1.59
C THR A 55 -16.74 -9.51 -1.87
N THR A 56 -17.62 -8.53 -2.11
CA THR A 56 -19.02 -8.83 -2.42
C THR A 56 -19.18 -9.13 -3.91
N LEU A 57 -20.06 -10.07 -4.27
CA LEU A 57 -20.40 -10.34 -5.68
C LEU A 57 -20.86 -9.07 -6.42
N LYS A 58 -21.55 -8.19 -5.70
CA LYS A 58 -21.97 -6.86 -6.19
C LYS A 58 -20.79 -5.98 -6.58
N GLU A 59 -19.73 -5.94 -5.77
CA GLU A 59 -18.51 -5.19 -6.09
C GLU A 59 -17.75 -5.79 -7.27
N VAL A 60 -17.68 -7.13 -7.35
CA VAL A 60 -17.05 -7.82 -8.49
C VAL A 60 -17.80 -7.47 -9.78
N LEU A 61 -19.12 -7.64 -9.79
CA LEU A 61 -19.95 -7.36 -10.96
C LEU A 61 -19.90 -5.87 -11.35
N LYS A 62 -19.98 -4.95 -10.37
CA LYS A 62 -19.85 -3.50 -10.61
C LYS A 62 -18.53 -3.16 -11.29
N ASN A 63 -17.42 -3.69 -10.79
CA ASN A 63 -16.11 -3.42 -11.36
C ASN A 63 -16.00 -3.98 -12.79
N LEU A 64 -16.47 -5.21 -13.02
CA LEU A 64 -16.45 -5.83 -14.35
C LEU A 64 -17.32 -5.09 -15.37
N ILE A 65 -18.55 -4.68 -15.00
CA ILE A 65 -19.42 -3.85 -15.86
C ILE A 65 -18.74 -2.50 -16.16
N SER A 66 -17.95 -1.98 -15.23
CA SER A 66 -17.17 -0.74 -15.43
C SER A 66 -15.84 -0.97 -16.16
N LEU A 67 -15.60 -2.17 -16.71
CA LEU A 67 -14.34 -2.60 -17.34
C LEU A 67 -13.11 -2.44 -16.43
N ARG A 68 -13.31 -2.51 -15.11
CA ARG A 68 -12.25 -2.47 -14.10
C ARG A 68 -12.04 -3.86 -13.51
N MET A 69 -10.78 -4.26 -13.40
CA MET A 69 -10.44 -5.52 -12.73
C MET A 69 -10.69 -5.39 -11.22
N PRO A 70 -11.52 -6.26 -10.61
CA PRO A 70 -11.79 -6.19 -9.17
C PRO A 70 -10.50 -6.34 -8.37
N VAL A 71 -10.38 -5.58 -7.28
CA VAL A 71 -9.27 -5.70 -6.34
C VAL A 71 -9.59 -6.85 -5.40
N LEU A 72 -8.89 -7.97 -5.56
CA LEU A 72 -9.19 -9.25 -4.89
C LEU A 72 -8.28 -9.52 -3.68
N GLY A 73 -7.35 -8.61 -3.37
CA GLY A 73 -6.42 -8.76 -2.27
C GLY A 73 -5.26 -7.77 -2.31
N ALA A 74 -4.28 -8.00 -1.44
CA ALA A 74 -3.07 -7.20 -1.29
C ALA A 74 -1.91 -7.61 -2.23
N ASP A 75 -2.07 -8.69 -3.00
CA ASP A 75 -1.06 -9.25 -3.91
C ASP A 75 -0.60 -8.24 -4.97
N ARG A 76 -1.53 -7.47 -5.54
CA ARG A 76 -1.19 -6.43 -6.52
C ARG A 76 -0.22 -5.39 -5.96
N GLU A 77 -0.46 -4.92 -4.75
CA GLU A 77 0.39 -3.91 -4.12
C GLU A 77 1.76 -4.49 -3.76
N TRP A 78 1.77 -5.73 -3.25
CA TRP A 78 3.01 -6.45 -2.97
C TRP A 78 3.88 -6.59 -4.22
N LEU A 79 3.30 -7.06 -5.33
CA LEU A 79 4.00 -7.22 -6.59
C LEU A 79 4.45 -5.88 -7.19
N ALA A 80 3.62 -4.85 -7.10
CA ALA A 80 3.95 -3.51 -7.59
C ALA A 80 5.17 -2.92 -6.85
N ILE A 81 5.25 -3.07 -5.53
CA ILE A 81 6.41 -2.63 -4.74
C ILE A 81 7.69 -3.31 -5.23
N HIS A 82 7.68 -4.65 -5.35
CA HIS A 82 8.86 -5.39 -5.81
C HIS A 82 9.25 -5.01 -7.24
N ARG A 83 8.25 -4.78 -8.11
CA ARG A 83 8.49 -4.35 -9.48
C ARG A 83 9.14 -2.96 -9.53
N LEU A 84 8.59 -1.99 -8.80
CA LEU A 84 9.14 -0.64 -8.72
C LEU A 84 10.56 -0.62 -8.16
N GLN A 85 10.83 -1.41 -7.12
CA GLN A 85 12.18 -1.60 -6.57
C GLN A 85 13.15 -2.15 -7.62
N SER A 86 12.74 -3.16 -8.41
CA SER A 86 13.57 -3.73 -9.48
C SER A 86 13.89 -2.73 -10.61
N LEU A 87 13.08 -1.67 -10.74
CA LEU A 87 13.23 -0.61 -11.75
C LEU A 87 13.94 0.63 -11.19
N ASN A 88 14.41 0.59 -9.94
CA ASN A 88 14.96 1.74 -9.22
C ASN A 88 13.99 2.94 -9.26
N VAL A 89 12.72 2.68 -8.95
CA VAL A 89 11.69 3.70 -8.71
C VAL A 89 11.39 3.71 -7.22
N ASP A 90 11.57 4.87 -6.59
CA ASP A 90 11.32 5.04 -5.15
C ASP A 90 9.86 4.68 -4.83
N THR A 91 9.67 3.83 -3.83
CA THR A 91 8.37 3.32 -3.39
C THR A 91 8.44 2.89 -1.92
N MET A 92 7.32 2.45 -1.36
CA MET A 92 7.25 1.93 0.00
C MET A 92 8.03 0.61 0.15
N THR A 93 8.58 0.35 1.33
CA THR A 93 9.19 -0.94 1.65
C THR A 93 8.13 -1.92 2.17
N GLY A 94 7.85 -2.99 1.42
CA GLY A 94 7.02 -4.09 1.90
C GLY A 94 7.76 -4.99 2.89
N VAL A 95 7.24 -5.10 4.12
CA VAL A 95 7.86 -5.82 5.24
C VAL A 95 7.05 -7.02 5.74
N ALA A 96 5.77 -7.10 5.42
CA ALA A 96 5.00 -8.32 5.63
C ALA A 96 3.90 -8.47 4.57
N PHE A 97 3.65 -9.70 4.15
CA PHE A 97 2.56 -10.04 3.25
C PHE A 97 1.98 -11.40 3.62
N GLY A 98 0.66 -11.52 3.51
CA GLY A 98 -0.03 -12.79 3.70
C GLY A 98 -1.25 -12.88 2.80
N GLN A 99 -1.48 -14.06 2.24
CA GLN A 99 -2.70 -14.40 1.51
C GLN A 99 -3.13 -15.85 1.77
N LYS A 100 -4.41 -16.04 2.10
CA LYS A 100 -5.07 -17.35 2.28
C LYS A 100 -6.48 -17.38 1.67
N GLY A 101 -6.94 -18.57 1.31
CA GLY A 101 -8.26 -18.83 0.71
C GLY A 101 -8.22 -18.94 -0.82
N PHE A 102 -8.71 -20.07 -1.34
CA PHE A 102 -8.79 -20.33 -2.79
C PHE A 102 -9.92 -19.57 -3.46
N ASN A 103 -11.08 -19.47 -2.79
CA ASN A 103 -12.23 -18.72 -3.26
C ASN A 103 -11.91 -17.22 -3.29
N PRO A 104 -11.88 -16.55 -4.47
CA PRO A 104 -11.57 -15.13 -4.57
C PRO A 104 -12.51 -14.22 -3.77
N LEU A 105 -13.77 -14.65 -3.57
CA LEU A 105 -14.78 -13.90 -2.82
C LEU A 105 -14.60 -13.99 -1.30
N GLN A 106 -13.87 -14.98 -0.81
CA GLN A 106 -13.62 -15.22 0.62
C GLN A 106 -12.12 -15.15 0.95
N ARG A 107 -11.31 -14.63 0.03
CA ARG A 107 -9.87 -14.54 0.20
C ARG A 107 -9.53 -13.53 1.28
N THR A 108 -8.63 -13.91 2.18
CA THR A 108 -8.06 -12.99 3.17
C THR A 108 -6.63 -12.67 2.76
N SER A 109 -6.27 -11.39 2.77
CA SER A 109 -4.90 -10.96 2.55
C SER A 109 -4.54 -9.70 3.31
N PHE A 110 -3.25 -9.52 3.57
CA PHE A 110 -2.72 -8.31 4.16
C PHE A 110 -1.37 -7.96 3.56
N ILE A 111 -1.04 -6.68 3.61
CA ILE A 111 0.30 -6.15 3.37
C ILE A 111 0.63 -5.15 4.48
N ILE A 112 1.87 -5.19 4.95
CA ILE A 112 2.46 -4.19 5.83
C ILE A 112 3.65 -3.55 5.13
N THR A 113 3.67 -2.23 5.12
CA THR A 113 4.79 -1.43 4.63
C THR A 113 5.37 -0.56 5.73
N GLU A 114 6.63 -0.20 5.60
CA GLU A 114 7.21 0.90 6.39
C GLU A 114 6.45 2.21 6.13
N ASP A 115 6.30 3.04 7.16
CA ASP A 115 5.81 4.41 7.04
C ASP A 115 6.87 5.27 6.31
N LEU A 116 6.42 6.15 5.42
CA LEU A 116 7.28 7.08 4.69
C LEU A 116 7.64 8.33 5.51
N SER A 117 7.13 8.44 6.73
CA SER A 117 7.37 9.58 7.61
C SER A 117 8.85 9.75 7.99
N PRO A 118 9.37 10.98 8.03
CA PRO A 118 8.68 12.23 7.70
C PRO A 118 8.56 12.47 6.18
N ALA A 119 7.33 12.70 5.69
CA ALA A 119 7.06 13.06 4.30
C ALA A 119 5.78 13.90 4.20
N ILE A 120 5.70 14.75 3.16
CA ILE A 120 4.49 15.50 2.79
C ILE A 120 4.04 15.04 1.40
N SER A 121 2.73 14.92 1.18
CA SER A 121 2.20 14.59 -0.14
C SER A 121 2.45 15.74 -1.12
N LEU A 122 2.60 15.43 -2.42
CA LEU A 122 2.69 16.49 -3.43
C LEU A 122 1.38 17.30 -3.55
N GLU A 123 0.24 16.72 -3.19
CA GLU A 123 -1.04 17.43 -3.11
C GLU A 123 -0.98 18.53 -2.06
N ASP A 124 -0.59 18.19 -0.84
CA ASP A 124 -0.46 19.15 0.27
C ASP A 124 0.65 20.16 0.00
N PHE A 125 1.80 19.71 -0.51
CA PHE A 125 2.94 20.59 -0.84
C PHE A 125 2.58 21.62 -1.92
N CYS A 126 1.75 21.23 -2.90
CA CYS A 126 1.34 22.10 -4.00
C CYS A 126 0.02 22.84 -3.72
N ALA A 127 -0.62 22.63 -2.58
CA ALA A 127 -2.00 23.07 -2.31
C ALA A 127 -2.21 24.58 -2.53
N ARG A 128 -1.20 25.40 -2.22
CA ARG A 128 -1.27 26.86 -2.32
C ARG A 128 -0.62 27.46 -3.56
N TRP A 129 -0.15 26.64 -4.51
CA TRP A 129 0.60 27.15 -5.68
C TRP A 129 -0.18 28.09 -6.59
N SER A 130 -1.53 28.08 -6.52
CA SER A 130 -2.39 29.03 -7.23
C SER A 130 -2.30 30.45 -6.66
N GLU A 131 -2.09 30.58 -5.35
CA GLU A 131 -1.99 31.85 -4.61
C GLU A 131 -0.53 32.27 -4.43
N GLU A 132 0.31 31.31 -4.01
CA GLU A 132 1.73 31.48 -3.72
C GLU A 132 2.55 30.68 -4.73
N ARG A 133 2.89 31.33 -5.84
CA ARG A 133 3.62 30.65 -6.92
C ARG A 133 4.98 30.17 -6.41
N PRO A 134 5.34 28.89 -6.64
CA PRO A 134 6.65 28.39 -6.27
C PRO A 134 7.74 29.01 -7.15
N ASP A 135 8.98 28.90 -6.68
CA ASP A 135 10.14 29.10 -7.55
C ASP A 135 10.06 28.19 -8.80
N LEU A 136 10.42 28.73 -9.96
CA LEU A 136 10.31 28.03 -11.24
C LEU A 136 11.22 26.79 -11.29
N THR A 137 12.41 26.87 -10.68
CA THR A 137 13.37 25.76 -10.63
C THR A 137 12.84 24.64 -9.76
N LEU A 138 12.29 24.98 -8.57
CA LEU A 138 11.63 24.01 -7.70
C LEU A 138 10.48 23.29 -8.42
N LYS A 139 9.58 24.06 -9.04
CA LYS A 139 8.44 23.52 -9.81
C LYS A 139 8.90 22.55 -10.90
N ARG A 140 9.88 22.96 -11.71
CA ARG A 140 10.42 22.13 -12.81
C ARG A 140 11.13 20.87 -12.29
N THR A 141 11.83 20.97 -11.15
CA THR A 141 12.50 19.82 -10.53
C THR A 141 11.49 18.76 -10.11
N ILE A 142 10.41 19.16 -9.43
CA ILE A 142 9.33 18.24 -9.02
C ILE A 142 8.66 17.58 -10.24
N ILE A 143 8.30 18.38 -11.25
CA ILE A 143 7.68 17.87 -12.48
C ILE A 143 8.59 16.87 -13.20
N THR A 144 9.88 17.21 -13.34
CA THR A 144 10.85 16.35 -14.02
C THR A 144 11.02 15.03 -13.26
N ARG A 145 11.20 15.09 -11.93
CA ARG A 145 11.34 13.89 -11.09
C ARG A 145 10.10 12.99 -11.18
N LEU A 146 8.91 13.58 -11.09
CA LEU A 146 7.65 12.83 -11.20
C LEU A 146 7.50 12.18 -12.59
N ALA A 147 7.78 12.93 -13.65
CA ALA A 147 7.71 12.42 -15.02
C ALA A 147 8.69 11.26 -15.25
N GLU A 148 9.91 11.35 -14.70
CA GLU A 148 10.89 10.26 -14.74
C GLU A 148 10.39 9.00 -14.01
N MET A 149 9.89 9.16 -12.78
CA MET A 149 9.37 8.05 -11.97
C MET A 149 8.20 7.35 -12.66
N VAL A 150 7.20 8.12 -13.10
CA VAL A 150 6.03 7.60 -13.82
C VAL A 150 6.43 6.97 -15.15
N GLY A 151 7.37 7.58 -15.87
CA GLY A 151 7.90 7.02 -17.12
C GLY A 151 8.58 5.67 -16.92
N LYS A 152 9.39 5.52 -15.85
CA LYS A 152 9.99 4.22 -15.49
C LYS A 152 8.93 3.20 -15.09
N MET A 153 7.93 3.62 -14.32
CA MET A 153 6.80 2.77 -13.92
C MET A 153 6.05 2.23 -15.14
N HIS A 154 5.63 3.09 -16.08
CA HIS A 154 4.91 2.65 -17.28
C HIS A 154 5.73 1.73 -18.19
N ARG A 155 7.03 2.00 -18.37
CA ARG A 155 7.92 1.07 -19.12
C ARG A 155 8.12 -0.26 -18.39
N GLY A 156 7.85 -0.29 -17.09
CA GLY A 156 7.94 -1.45 -16.22
C GLY A 156 6.78 -2.43 -16.34
N GLY A 157 5.65 -2.03 -16.94
CA GLY A 157 4.38 -2.76 -16.88
C GLY A 157 3.55 -2.29 -15.71
#